data_AF-A0A7C3CKU4-F1
#
_entry.id   AF-A0A7C3CKU4-F1
#
_cell.length_a   1.000
_cell.length_b   1.000
_cell.length_c   1.000
_cell.angle_alpha   90.00
_cell.angle_beta   90.00
_cell.angle_gamma   90.00
#
_symmetry.space_group_name_H-M   'P 1'
#
loop_
_entity.id
_entity.type
_entity.pdbx_description
1 polymer ?
#
loop_
_entity_poly.entity_id
_entity_poly.type
_entity_poly.pdbx_seq_one_letter_code
_entity_poly.pdbx_strand_id
1 'polypeptide(L)'
;MARKKSKAQLEAELRLLRKSRFTEGTVQVLLSLIRWGAIILVARYGYLSIEVLSGKNTLADIGINFLSNIKISVAFSWFVGVGGAVYGLSQRKLRRDTVERLQGRIQMLEKELDPARTSSRLTKRGDTRPEDKL
;
A
#
# COMPACT_ATOMS: atom_id res chain seq x y z
N MET A 1 29.64 61.07 -44.77
CA MET A 1 31.02 60.58 -44.95
C MET A 1 31.57 60.16 -43.60
N ALA A 2 31.86 58.89 -43.38
CA ALA A 2 32.58 58.45 -42.18
C ALA A 2 34.01 59.02 -42.22
N ARG A 3 34.40 59.82 -41.21
CA ARG A 3 35.79 60.28 -41.06
C ARG A 3 36.70 59.04 -40.99
N LYS A 4 37.63 58.91 -41.94
CA LYS A 4 38.65 57.86 -41.90
C LYS A 4 39.53 58.11 -40.68
N LYS A 5 39.43 57.21 -39.69
CA LYS A 5 40.27 57.23 -38.48
C LYS A 5 41.74 57.09 -38.89
N SER A 6 42.64 57.79 -38.19
CA SER A 6 44.08 57.69 -38.42
C SER A 6 44.58 56.28 -38.08
N LYS A 7 45.59 55.76 -38.79
CA LYS A 7 46.14 54.41 -38.57
C LYS A 7 46.52 54.17 -37.10
N ALA A 8 47.09 55.18 -36.44
CA ALA A 8 47.44 55.11 -35.02
C ALA A 8 46.21 54.97 -34.09
N GLN A 9 45.08 55.58 -34.45
CA GLN A 9 43.82 55.42 -33.70
C GLN A 9 43.24 54.01 -33.88
N LEU A 10 43.34 53.45 -35.09
CA LEU A 10 42.91 52.08 -35.36
C LEU A 10 43.72 51.06 -34.55
N GLU A 11 45.04 51.23 -34.45
CA GLU A 11 45.91 50.32 -33.70
C GLU A 11 45.65 50.37 -32.18
N ALA A 12 45.39 51.56 -31.63
CA ALA A 12 45.01 51.72 -30.24
C ALA A 12 43.66 51.04 -29.95
N GLU A 13 42.67 51.21 -30.83
CA GLU A 13 41.35 50.60 -30.72
C GLU A 13 41.43 49.06 -30.81
N LEU A 14 42.24 48.52 -31.72
CA LEU A 14 42.49 47.07 -31.81
C LEU A 14 43.16 46.50 -30.56
N ARG A 15 44.08 47.23 -29.93
CA ARG A 15 44.73 46.80 -28.68
C ARG A 15 43.74 46.73 -27.52
N LEU A 16 42.82 47.70 -27.42
CA LEU A 16 41.76 47.70 -26.41
C LEU A 16 40.77 46.57 -26.64
N LEU A 17 40.31 46.38 -27.88
CA LEU A 17 39.38 45.30 -28.25
C LEU A 17 39.97 43.90 -28.02
N ARG A 18 41.27 43.72 -28.25
CA ARG A 18 41.95 42.45 -27.94
C ARG A 18 41.94 42.18 -26.43
N LYS A 19 42.24 43.19 -25.60
CA LYS A 19 42.21 43.03 -24.14
C LYS A 19 40.81 42.71 -23.63
N SER A 20 39.77 43.40 -24.13
CA SER A 20 38.38 43.15 -23.70
C SER A 20 37.90 41.75 -24.11
N ARG A 21 38.27 41.28 -25.31
CA ARG A 21 37.95 39.94 -25.79
C ARG A 21 38.51 38.83 -24.91
N PHE A 22 39.74 38.98 -24.42
CA PHE A 22 40.32 38.01 -23.49
C PHE A 22 39.61 38.01 -22.14
N THR A 23 39.26 39.19 -21.60
CA THR A 23 38.52 39.28 -20.33
C THR A 23 37.10 38.74 -20.43
N GLU A 24 36.41 38.97 -21.55
CA GLU A 24 35.07 38.44 -21.77
C GLU A 24 35.09 36.91 -21.90
N GLY A 25 36.07 36.37 -22.63
CA GLY A 25 36.24 34.93 -22.78
C GLY A 25 36.53 34.22 -21.45
N THR A 26 37.40 34.79 -20.60
CA THR A 26 37.71 34.20 -19.29
C THR A 26 36.51 34.26 -18.35
N VAL A 27 35.76 35.36 -18.34
CA VAL A 27 34.54 35.50 -17.52
C VAL A 27 33.48 34.50 -17.96
N GLN A 28 33.30 34.28 -19.27
CA GLN A 28 32.31 33.32 -19.77
C GLN A 28 32.67 31.88 -19.39
N VAL A 29 33.94 31.50 -19.52
CA VAL A 29 34.41 30.16 -19.12
C VAL A 29 34.25 29.94 -17.62
N LEU A 30 34.57 30.94 -16.80
CA LEU A 30 34.39 30.87 -15.34
C LEU A 30 32.92 30.71 -14.95
N LEU A 31 32.02 31.50 -15.55
CA LEU A 31 30.58 31.38 -15.30
C LEU A 31 30.05 30.00 -15.69
N SER A 32 30.48 29.46 -16.82
CA SER A 32 30.12 28.10 -17.25
C SER A 32 30.64 27.04 -16.28
N LEU A 33 31.89 27.15 -15.82
CA LEU A 33 32.47 26.25 -14.83
C LEU A 33 31.73 26.29 -13.49
N ILE A 34 31.37 27.48 -13.01
CA ILE A 34 30.61 27.65 -11.77
C ILE A 34 29.23 27.01 -11.92
N ARG A 35 28.52 27.26 -13.02
CA ARG A 35 27.17 26.72 -13.26
C ARG A 35 27.16 25.20 -13.29
N TRP A 36 28.07 24.58 -14.04
CA TRP A 36 28.14 23.12 -14.13
C TRP A 36 28.76 22.48 -12.89
N GLY A 37 29.76 23.14 -12.29
CA GLY A 37 30.38 22.70 -11.04
C GLY A 37 29.39 22.71 -9.86
N ALA A 38 28.51 23.71 -9.79
CA ALA A 38 27.45 23.75 -8.79
C ALA A 38 26.48 22.58 -8.92
N ILE A 39 26.06 22.23 -10.14
CA ILE A 39 25.18 21.08 -10.38
C ILE A 39 25.84 19.77 -9.91
N ILE A 40 27.12 19.58 -10.24
CA ILE A 40 27.88 18.39 -9.82
C ILE A 40 28.01 18.33 -8.29
N LEU A 41 28.28 19.46 -7.64
CA LEU A 41 28.36 19.54 -6.17
C LEU A 41 27.03 19.22 -5.50
N VAL A 42 25.93 19.78 -6.00
CA VAL A 42 24.58 19.49 -5.49
C VAL A 42 24.25 18.01 -5.65
N ALA A 43 24.54 17.42 -6.82
CA ALA A 43 24.35 15.99 -7.05
C ALA A 43 25.19 15.12 -6.09
N ARG A 44 26.46 15.49 -5.87
CA ARG A 44 27.35 14.78 -4.94
C ARG A 44 26.86 14.83 -3.49
N TYR A 45 26.45 15.99 -3.01
CA TYR A 45 25.92 16.12 -1.64
C TYR A 45 24.53 15.50 -1.49
N GLY A 46 23.72 15.50 -2.56
CA GLY A 46 22.47 14.75 -2.63
C GLY A 46 22.69 13.25 -2.50
N TYR A 47 23.67 12.70 -3.24
CA TYR A 47 24.07 11.29 -3.13
C TYR A 47 24.53 10.94 -1.71
N LEU A 48 25.42 11.74 -1.11
CA LEU A 48 25.87 11.53 0.27
C LEU A 48 24.72 11.58 1.29
N SER A 49 23.73 12.45 1.08
CA SER A 49 22.54 12.52 1.93
C SER A 49 21.70 11.23 1.84
N ILE A 50 21.58 10.66 0.64
CA ILE A 50 20.89 9.38 0.41
C ILE A 50 21.71 8.23 1.00
N GLU A 51 23.03 8.24 0.86
CA GLU A 51 23.93 7.22 1.42
C GLU A 51 23.85 7.15 2.94
N VAL A 52 23.86 8.30 3.62
CA VAL A 52 23.69 8.40 5.09
C VAL A 52 22.28 7.96 5.54
N LEU A 53 21.27 8.09 4.68
CA LEU A 53 19.90 7.64 4.95
C LEU A 53 19.72 6.14 4.67
N SER A 54 20.41 5.61 3.66
CA SER A 54 20.38 4.21 3.23
C SER A 54 20.82 3.24 4.34
N GLY A 55 21.81 3.62 5.15
CA GLY A 55 22.24 2.85 6.31
C GLY A 55 21.33 2.94 7.54
N LYS A 56 20.27 3.77 7.51
CA LYS A 56 19.34 4.02 8.63
C LYS A 56 17.92 3.53 8.39
N ASN A 57 17.64 2.91 7.24
CA ASN A 57 16.33 2.35 6.89
C ASN A 57 15.79 1.36 7.96
N THR A 58 16.65 0.82 8.81
CA THR A 58 16.28 -0.12 9.88
C THR A 58 15.21 0.41 10.86
N LEU A 59 15.26 1.67 11.33
CA LEU A 59 14.36 2.08 12.42
C LEU A 59 12.93 2.42 11.94
N ALA A 60 12.81 3.15 10.83
CA ALA A 60 11.51 3.50 10.27
C ALA A 60 10.82 2.26 9.66
N ASP A 61 11.56 1.40 8.98
CA ASP A 61 11.01 0.16 8.43
C ASP A 61 10.60 -0.82 9.53
N ILE A 62 11.35 -0.92 10.65
CA ILE A 62 10.92 -1.77 11.78
C ILE A 62 9.63 -1.23 12.40
N GLY A 63 9.52 0.08 12.65
CA GLY A 63 8.31 0.66 13.22
C GLY A 63 7.08 0.49 12.32
N ILE A 64 7.23 0.79 11.03
CA ILE A 64 6.15 0.67 10.04
C ILE A 64 5.77 -0.79 9.81
N ASN A 65 6.74 -1.70 9.65
CA ASN A 65 6.46 -3.12 9.46
C ASN A 65 5.83 -3.75 10.72
N PHE A 66 6.23 -3.33 11.92
CA PHE A 66 5.63 -3.82 13.17
C PHE A 66 4.18 -3.35 13.33
N LEU A 67 3.92 -2.05 13.16
CA LEU A 67 2.56 -1.49 13.20
C LEU A 67 1.67 -2.06 12.09
N SER A 68 2.22 -2.25 10.89
CA SER A 68 1.52 -2.84 9.74
C SER A 68 1.17 -4.31 10.00
N ASN A 69 2.14 -5.13 10.42
CA ASN A 69 1.91 -6.54 10.72
C ASN A 69 0.90 -6.74 11.86
N ILE A 70 0.95 -5.92 12.92
CA ILE A 70 -0.04 -5.99 14.01
C ILE A 70 -1.42 -5.66 13.48
N LYS A 71 -1.60 -4.54 12.76
CA LYS A 71 -2.91 -4.15 12.23
C LYS A 71 -3.47 -5.19 11.26
N ILE A 72 -2.63 -5.75 10.39
CA ILE A 72 -3.03 -6.81 9.45
C ILE A 72 -3.41 -8.07 10.21
N SER A 73 -2.63 -8.52 11.19
CA SER A 73 -2.92 -9.73 11.97
C SER A 73 -4.21 -9.59 12.80
N VAL A 74 -4.46 -8.42 13.39
CA VAL A 74 -5.66 -8.14 14.18
C VAL A 74 -6.89 -8.05 13.26
N ALA A 75 -6.79 -7.36 12.13
CA ALA A 75 -7.87 -7.29 11.16
C ALA A 75 -8.21 -8.68 10.59
N PHE A 76 -7.20 -9.48 10.26
CA PHE A 76 -7.37 -10.85 9.80
C PHE A 76 -7.99 -11.75 10.87
N SER A 77 -7.55 -11.63 12.13
CA SER A 77 -8.12 -12.39 13.25
C SER A 77 -9.59 -12.04 13.49
N TRP A 78 -9.95 -10.76 13.43
CA TRP A 78 -11.35 -10.33 13.51
C TRP A 78 -12.18 -10.80 12.33
N PHE A 79 -11.63 -10.76 11.11
CA PHE A 79 -12.30 -11.25 9.92
C PHE A 79 -12.60 -12.74 10.00
N VAL A 80 -11.60 -13.56 10.39
CA VAL A 80 -11.76 -15.00 10.55
C VAL A 80 -12.70 -15.32 11.72
N GLY A 81 -12.57 -14.62 12.85
CA GLY A 81 -13.42 -14.83 14.02
C GLY A 81 -14.89 -14.50 13.75
N VAL A 82 -15.17 -13.30 13.25
CA VAL A 82 -16.54 -12.85 12.94
C VAL A 82 -17.11 -13.64 11.77
N GLY A 83 -16.32 -13.85 10.71
CA GLY A 83 -16.72 -14.64 9.55
C GLY A 83 -17.07 -16.07 9.92
N GLY A 84 -16.25 -16.72 10.75
CA GLY A 84 -16.49 -18.06 11.27
C GLY A 84 -17.74 -18.13 12.16
N ALA A 85 -17.96 -17.15 13.02
CA ALA A 85 -19.16 -17.09 13.87
C ALA A 85 -20.44 -16.93 13.03
N VAL A 86 -20.45 -16.00 12.07
CA VAL A 86 -21.59 -15.77 11.17
C VAL A 86 -21.86 -17.01 10.32
N TYR A 87 -20.82 -17.63 9.79
CA TYR A 87 -20.93 -18.88 9.03
C TYR A 87 -21.51 -20.01 9.90
N GLY A 88 -21.01 -20.19 11.12
CA GLY A 88 -21.49 -21.21 12.05
C GLY A 88 -22.96 -21.04 12.43
N LEU A 89 -23.41 -19.81 12.70
CA LEU A 89 -24.81 -19.50 12.97
C LEU A 89 -25.70 -19.80 11.75
N SER A 90 -25.26 -19.41 10.55
CA SER A 90 -25.97 -19.67 9.30
C SER A 90 -26.10 -21.16 9.03
N GLN A 91 -25.02 -21.91 9.23
CA GLN A 91 -25.01 -23.37 9.03
C GLN A 91 -25.86 -24.09 10.08
N ARG A 92 -25.91 -23.61 11.33
CA ARG A 92 -26.81 -24.14 12.36
C ARG A 92 -28.28 -23.94 11.99
N LYS A 93 -28.63 -22.77 11.45
CA LYS A 93 -29.98 -22.49 10.97
C LYS A 93 -30.37 -23.40 9.80
N LEU A 94 -29.51 -23.50 8.79
CA LEU A 94 -29.76 -24.34 7.61
C LEU A 94 -29.92 -25.83 7.97
N ARG A 95 -29.12 -26.33 8.92
CA ARG A 95 -29.27 -27.69 9.44
C ARG A 95 -30.64 -27.91 10.08
N ARG A 96 -31.09 -27.00 10.95
CA ARG A 96 -32.40 -27.08 11.60
C ARG A 96 -33.55 -27.03 10.61
N ASP A 97 -33.48 -26.14 9.63
CA ASP A 97 -34.52 -26.00 8.59
C ASP A 97 -34.59 -27.25 7.69
N THR A 98 -33.43 -27.88 7.42
CA THR A 98 -33.36 -29.14 6.67
C THR A 98 -33.95 -30.30 7.46
N VAL A 99 -33.63 -30.40 8.75
CA VAL A 99 -34.22 -31.41 9.66
C VAL A 99 -35.73 -31.24 9.70
N GLU A 100 -36.23 -30.02 9.88
CA GLU A 100 -37.66 -29.73 9.92
C GLU A 100 -38.39 -30.17 8.64
N ARG A 101 -37.79 -29.91 7.47
CA ARG A 101 -38.34 -30.34 6.18
C ARG A 101 -38.36 -31.86 6.01
N LEU A 102 -37.28 -32.54 6.39
CA LEU A 102 -37.15 -33.99 6.19
C LEU A 102 -37.96 -34.79 7.23
N GLN A 103 -37.97 -34.34 8.47
CA GLN A 103 -38.66 -35.01 9.57
C GLN A 103 -40.17 -35.09 9.32
N GLY A 104 -40.78 -34.05 8.76
CA GLY A 104 -42.20 -34.08 8.36
C GLY A 104 -42.51 -35.15 7.30
N ARG A 105 -41.63 -35.29 6.29
CA ARG A 105 -41.78 -36.34 5.25
C ARG A 105 -41.57 -37.73 5.81
N ILE A 106 -40.52 -37.92 6.60
CA ILE A 106 -40.23 -39.22 7.24
C ILE A 106 -41.42 -39.65 8.10
N GLN A 107 -41.97 -38.75 8.92
CA GLN A 107 -43.07 -39.07 9.81
C GLN A 107 -44.38 -39.39 9.06
N MET A 108 -44.61 -38.80 7.88
CA MET A 108 -45.72 -39.18 7.00
C MET A 108 -45.52 -40.61 6.45
N LEU A 109 -44.33 -40.89 5.91
CA LEU A 109 -44.01 -42.21 5.34
C LEU A 109 -44.01 -43.32 6.41
N GLU A 110 -43.53 -43.04 7.63
CA GLU A 110 -43.54 -43.99 8.74
C GLU A 110 -44.95 -44.37 9.18
N LYS A 111 -45.88 -43.41 9.20
CA LYS A 111 -47.30 -43.67 9.53
C LYS A 111 -48.03 -44.46 8.45
N GLU A 112 -47.65 -44.26 7.19
CA GLU A 112 -48.21 -45.01 6.06
C GLU A 112 -47.72 -46.47 6.06
N LEU A 113 -46.47 -46.71 6.48
CA LEU A 113 -45.89 -48.04 6.56
C LEU A 113 -46.30 -48.82 7.83
N ASP A 114 -46.33 -48.15 9.00
CA ASP A 114 -46.68 -48.75 10.29
C ASP A 114 -47.46 -47.74 11.18
N PRO A 115 -48.80 -47.87 11.24
CA PRO A 115 -49.65 -46.97 12.03
C PRO A 115 -49.40 -47.03 13.54
N ALA A 116 -48.82 -48.13 14.05
CA ALA A 116 -48.56 -48.31 15.48
C ALA A 116 -47.19 -47.74 15.91
N ARG A 117 -46.38 -47.22 14.98
CA ARG A 117 -45.03 -46.75 15.27
C ARG A 117 -45.04 -45.48 16.12
N THR A 118 -44.41 -45.54 17.28
CA THR A 118 -44.23 -44.40 18.19
C THR A 118 -42.93 -43.67 17.87
N SER A 119 -43.00 -42.38 17.55
CA SER A 119 -41.81 -41.58 17.21
C SER A 119 -41.06 -41.15 18.47
N SER A 120 -39.75 -40.87 18.31
CA SER A 120 -38.99 -40.11 19.31
C SER A 120 -39.71 -38.78 19.55
N ARG A 121 -40.00 -38.41 20.80
CA ARG A 121 -40.81 -37.23 21.16
C ARG A 121 -40.07 -35.90 20.93
N LEU A 122 -39.08 -35.88 20.03
CA LEU A 122 -38.28 -34.73 19.67
C LEU A 122 -39.14 -33.62 19.05
N THR A 123 -38.65 -32.38 19.13
CA THR A 123 -39.29 -31.25 18.46
C THR A 123 -39.20 -31.43 16.93
N LYS A 124 -40.01 -30.68 16.17
CA LYS A 124 -39.96 -30.68 14.69
C LYS A 124 -38.57 -30.35 14.13
N ARG A 125 -37.71 -29.70 14.90
CA ARG A 125 -36.34 -29.30 14.53
C ARG A 125 -35.26 -30.28 15.04
N GLY A 126 -35.67 -31.40 15.63
CA GLY A 126 -34.75 -32.39 16.19
C GLY A 126 -34.06 -31.98 17.49
N ASP A 127 -34.45 -30.85 18.10
CA ASP A 127 -33.96 -30.45 19.43
C ASP A 127 -34.73 -31.21 20.53
N THR A 128 -34.05 -31.55 21.63
CA THR A 128 -34.67 -32.10 22.86
C THR A 128 -35.63 -31.07 23.46
N ARG A 129 -36.75 -31.52 24.04
CA ARG A 129 -37.69 -30.61 24.69
C ARG A 129 -36.99 -29.90 25.86
N PRO A 130 -37.33 -28.63 26.14
CA PRO A 130 -36.78 -27.91 27.29
C PRO A 130 -37.01 -28.65 28.62
N GLU A 131 -38.12 -29.38 28.69
CA GLU A 131 -38.61 -30.19 29.81
C GLU A 131 -37.75 -31.45 30.08
N ASP A 132 -37.02 -31.93 29.07
CA ASP A 132 -36.19 -33.14 29.12
C ASP A 132 -34.70 -32.82 29.34
N LYS A 133 -34.34 -31.55 29.57
CA LYS A 133 -32.97 -31.15 29.91
C LYS A 133 -32.76 -31.35 31.41
N LEU A 134 -31.88 -32.28 31.76
CA LEU A 134 -31.39 -32.53 33.12
C LEU A 134 -30.73 -31.29 33.74
#